data_AF-A0AA37UH88-F1
#
_entry.id   AF-A0AA37UH88-F1
#
_cell.length_a   1.000
_cell.length_b   1.000
_cell.length_c   1.000
_cell.angle_alpha   90.00
_cell.angle_beta   90.00
_cell.angle_gamma   90.00
#
_symmetry.space_group_name_H-M   'P 1'
#
loop_
_entity.id
_entity.type
_entity.pdbx_description
1 polymer ?
#
loop_
_entity_poly.entity_id
_entity_poly.type
_entity_poly.pdbx_seq_one_letter_code
_entity_poly.pdbx_strand_id
1 'polypeptide(L)'
;MIWTDGRDHPMNTPRRKPFVGGREARDAERVGAMPIRSTSFVSMLVRANAVRRHGLPVVDYFLWNDDFEYSTRLLRDADGVFVPSSVVLHKTAKFGSTDADPGPRFYWEVRNKVWMLRASRSLRPAEKLLYGGSSLLRWARTVASSSDRSALRDAAVKGWHDGWRTAPRPNAEALGDQPATAALVADLERR
;
A
#
# COMPACT_ATOMS: atom_id res chain seq x y z
N MET A 1 -2.27 15.00 4.60
CA MET A 1 -1.13 14.77 5.52
C MET A 1 -0.11 15.82 5.20
N ILE A 2 0.37 16.54 6.21
CA ILE A 2 1.25 17.69 5.98
C ILE A 2 2.70 17.40 6.40
N TRP A 3 3.62 18.09 5.75
CA TRP A 3 5.02 18.19 6.18
C TRP A 3 5.17 19.26 7.28
N THR A 4 6.36 19.37 7.87
CA THR A 4 6.72 20.37 8.89
C THR A 4 6.54 21.83 8.47
N ASP A 5 6.34 22.10 7.18
CA ASP A 5 6.08 23.44 6.62
C ASP A 5 4.62 23.66 6.20
N GLY A 6 3.72 22.71 6.53
CA GLY A 6 2.29 22.80 6.24
C GLY A 6 1.87 22.35 4.84
N ARG A 7 2.81 22.07 3.91
CA ARG A 7 2.48 21.56 2.57
C ARG A 7 2.04 20.10 2.64
N ASP A 8 1.17 19.70 1.72
CA ASP A 8 0.83 18.28 1.55
C ASP A 8 2.08 17.48 1.20
N HIS A 9 2.27 16.39 1.93
CA HIS A 9 3.45 15.55 1.73
C HIS A 9 3.17 14.51 0.62
N PRO A 10 3.99 14.48 -0.45
CA PRO A 10 3.66 13.78 -1.69
C PRO A 10 3.65 12.25 -1.63
N MET A 11 4.22 11.64 -0.58
CA MET A 11 4.32 10.18 -0.48
C MET A 11 3.03 9.50 -0.03
N ASN A 12 2.12 10.26 0.60
CA ASN A 12 0.97 9.70 1.31
C ASN A 12 -0.36 10.26 0.83
N THR A 13 -0.40 10.79 -0.39
CA THR A 13 -1.63 11.31 -1.01
C THR A 13 -2.61 10.14 -1.26
N PRO A 14 -3.81 10.15 -0.65
CA PRO A 14 -4.81 9.13 -0.89
C PRO A 14 -5.22 9.11 -2.36
N ARG A 15 -5.48 7.91 -2.90
CA ARG A 15 -5.92 7.78 -4.29
C ARG A 15 -7.43 7.83 -4.32
N ARG A 16 -7.99 8.76 -5.11
CA ARG A 16 -9.43 8.81 -5.37
C ARG A 16 -9.92 7.47 -5.96
N LYS A 17 -11.10 7.03 -5.55
CA LYS A 17 -11.73 5.81 -6.07
C LYS A 17 -12.04 5.94 -7.56
N PRO A 18 -11.42 5.12 -8.44
CA PRO A 18 -11.79 5.14 -9.85
C PRO A 18 -13.21 4.60 -9.99
N PHE A 19 -13.98 5.14 -10.95
CA PHE A 19 -15.34 4.69 -11.25
C PHE A 19 -16.31 4.74 -10.06
N VAL A 20 -16.11 5.70 -9.14
CA VAL A 20 -17.00 5.88 -8.00
C VAL A 20 -18.44 6.15 -8.46
N GLY A 21 -19.41 5.46 -7.84
CA GLY A 21 -20.82 5.64 -8.15
C GLY A 21 -21.34 7.01 -7.72
N GLY A 22 -22.31 7.55 -8.46
CA GLY A 22 -22.84 8.90 -8.20
C GLY A 22 -23.40 9.10 -6.79
N ARG A 23 -23.98 8.06 -6.18
CA ARG A 23 -24.46 8.11 -4.78
C ARG A 23 -23.30 8.24 -3.79
N GLU A 24 -22.29 7.37 -3.90
CA GLU A 24 -21.11 7.38 -3.02
C GLU A 24 -20.35 8.71 -3.13
N ALA A 25 -20.21 9.25 -4.34
CA ALA A 25 -19.59 10.56 -4.56
C ALA A 25 -20.35 11.69 -3.84
N ARG A 26 -21.68 11.76 -4.01
CA ARG A 26 -22.51 12.78 -3.34
C ARG A 26 -22.50 12.61 -1.83
N ASP A 27 -22.58 11.38 -1.33
CA ASP A 27 -22.58 11.11 0.10
C ASP A 27 -21.28 11.58 0.77
N ALA A 28 -20.13 11.36 0.13
CA ALA A 28 -18.84 11.84 0.61
C ALA A 28 -18.74 13.37 0.53
N GLU A 29 -19.21 13.99 -0.56
CA GLU A 29 -19.17 15.44 -0.75
C GLU A 29 -20.01 16.19 0.30
N ARG A 30 -21.18 15.65 0.70
CA ARG A 30 -22.01 16.24 1.76
C ARG A 30 -21.30 16.39 3.11
N VAL A 31 -20.29 15.58 3.36
CA VAL A 31 -19.48 15.62 4.59
C VAL A 31 -18.08 16.21 4.34
N GLY A 32 -17.88 16.88 3.20
CA GLY A 32 -16.61 17.50 2.83
C GLY A 32 -15.48 16.49 2.58
N ALA A 33 -15.81 15.24 2.21
CA ALA A 33 -14.86 14.15 2.06
C ALA A 33 -14.76 13.67 0.60
N MET A 34 -13.70 12.90 0.31
CA MET A 34 -13.45 12.33 -1.02
C MET A 34 -13.42 10.80 -0.96
N PRO A 35 -14.16 10.07 -1.81
CA PRO A 35 -14.07 8.62 -1.89
C PRO A 35 -12.67 8.17 -2.33
N ILE A 36 -12.09 7.21 -1.62
CA ILE A 36 -10.72 6.71 -1.88
C ILE A 36 -10.69 5.24 -2.24
N ARG A 37 -9.69 4.85 -3.03
CA ARG A 37 -9.36 3.44 -3.31
C ARG A 37 -8.26 2.90 -2.42
N SER A 38 -7.35 3.78 -2.00
CA SER A 38 -6.19 3.44 -1.17
C SER A 38 -5.76 4.66 -0.36
N THR A 39 -5.14 4.41 0.79
CA THR A 39 -4.50 5.43 1.62
C THR A 39 -3.30 4.82 2.35
N SER A 40 -2.38 5.66 2.80
CA SER A 40 -1.25 5.24 3.64
C SER A 40 -1.68 4.97 5.08
N PHE A 41 -0.84 4.27 5.86
CA PHE A 41 -1.08 4.04 7.29
C PHE A 41 -1.00 5.29 8.16
N VAL A 42 -0.38 6.37 7.67
CA VAL A 42 -0.02 7.53 8.52
C VAL A 42 -1.24 8.26 9.10
N SER A 43 -2.39 8.20 8.42
CA SER A 43 -3.65 8.81 8.89
C SER A 43 -4.84 7.91 8.57
N MET A 44 -4.75 6.63 8.93
CA MET A 44 -5.78 5.64 8.64
C MET A 44 -6.58 5.29 9.89
N LEU A 45 -7.91 5.39 9.80
CA LEU A 45 -8.84 4.85 10.78
C LEU A 45 -9.67 3.74 10.13
N VAL A 46 -9.69 2.55 10.74
CA VAL A 46 -10.41 1.38 10.21
C VAL A 46 -11.37 0.86 11.28
N ARG A 47 -12.60 0.52 10.89
CA ARG A 47 -13.55 -0.12 11.79
C ARG A 47 -13.04 -1.50 12.20
N ALA A 48 -13.07 -1.81 13.50
CA ALA A 48 -12.58 -3.08 14.03
C ALA A 48 -13.25 -4.32 13.40
N ASN A 49 -14.54 -4.22 13.02
CA ASN A 49 -15.23 -5.30 12.31
C ASN A 49 -14.67 -5.55 10.89
N ALA A 50 -14.21 -4.51 10.20
CA ALA A 50 -13.56 -4.65 8.91
C ALA A 50 -12.19 -5.33 9.06
N VAL A 51 -11.43 -4.99 10.11
CA VAL A 51 -10.18 -5.70 10.45
C VAL A 51 -10.43 -7.19 10.69
N ARG A 52 -11.41 -7.54 11.54
CA ARG A 52 -11.78 -8.94 11.79
C ARG A 52 -12.22 -9.68 10.52
N ARG A 53 -13.01 -9.01 9.67
CA ARG A 53 -13.49 -9.62 8.41
C ARG A 53 -12.37 -9.80 7.39
N HIS A 54 -11.47 -8.83 7.24
CA HIS A 54 -10.51 -8.83 6.15
C HIS A 54 -9.13 -9.37 6.55
N GLY A 55 -8.82 -9.46 7.85
CA GLY A 55 -7.52 -9.85 8.39
C GLY A 55 -6.58 -8.64 8.53
N LEU A 56 -5.46 -8.83 9.22
CA LEU A 56 -4.46 -7.78 9.50
C LEU A 56 -3.65 -7.40 8.24
N PRO A 57 -2.84 -6.33 8.30
CA PRO A 57 -1.78 -6.09 7.31
C PRO A 57 -0.84 -7.28 7.20
N VAL A 58 -0.32 -7.56 6.01
CA VAL A 58 0.57 -8.71 5.77
C VAL A 58 2.00 -8.35 6.15
N VAL A 59 2.53 -8.98 7.20
CA VAL A 59 3.85 -8.68 7.78
C VAL A 59 4.98 -8.85 6.76
N ASP A 60 4.91 -9.90 5.95
CA ASP A 60 5.96 -10.25 5.00
C ASP A 60 6.19 -9.21 3.90
N TYR A 61 5.27 -8.24 3.70
CA TYR A 61 5.56 -7.10 2.83
C TYR A 61 6.76 -6.29 3.34
N PHE A 62 6.92 -6.19 4.67
CA PHE A 62 8.01 -5.48 5.36
C PHE A 62 8.08 -3.97 5.02
N LEU A 63 8.45 -3.63 3.78
CA LEU A 63 8.57 -2.26 3.30
C LEU A 63 7.81 -2.07 1.98
N TRP A 64 6.92 -1.07 1.94
CA TRP A 64 6.13 -0.63 0.79
C TRP A 64 5.06 -1.61 0.29
N ASN A 65 3.96 -1.04 -0.22
CA ASN A 65 2.77 -1.72 -0.74
C ASN A 65 1.92 -2.47 0.30
N ASP A 66 2.35 -2.55 1.55
CA ASP A 66 1.57 -3.08 2.67
C ASP A 66 0.33 -2.22 2.94
N ASP A 67 0.49 -0.91 3.02
CA ASP A 67 -0.61 0.05 3.17
C ASP A 67 -1.58 0.04 1.98
N PHE A 68 -1.04 -0.03 0.76
CA PHE A 68 -1.81 -0.07 -0.47
C PHE A 68 -2.57 -1.40 -0.60
N GLU A 69 -1.93 -2.54 -0.34
CA GLU A 69 -2.60 -3.86 -0.31
C GLU A 69 -3.73 -3.86 0.72
N TYR A 70 -3.42 -3.43 1.95
CA TYR A 70 -4.37 -3.48 3.06
C TYR A 70 -5.57 -2.55 2.82
N SER A 71 -5.32 -1.30 2.45
CA SER A 71 -6.39 -0.34 2.17
C SER A 71 -7.22 -0.76 0.96
N THR A 72 -6.59 -1.25 -0.12
CA THR A 72 -7.36 -1.73 -1.27
C THR A 72 -8.16 -3.00 -0.95
N ARG A 73 -7.67 -3.85 -0.04
CA ARG A 73 -8.39 -5.05 0.40
C ARG A 73 -9.62 -4.70 1.25
N LEU A 74 -9.48 -3.74 2.16
CA LEU A 74 -10.60 -3.22 2.96
C LEU A 74 -11.66 -2.54 2.08
N LEU A 75 -11.22 -1.75 1.10
CA LEU A 75 -12.09 -0.90 0.28
C LEU A 75 -12.59 -1.57 -1.00
N ARG A 76 -12.33 -2.87 -1.19
CA ARG A 76 -12.71 -3.57 -2.43
C ARG A 76 -14.23 -3.59 -2.66
N ASP A 77 -14.97 -3.80 -1.58
CA ASP A 77 -16.44 -3.91 -1.54
C ASP A 77 -17.03 -3.08 -0.38
N ALA A 78 -16.31 -2.03 0.05
CA ALA A 78 -16.71 -1.14 1.13
C ALA A 78 -16.41 0.32 0.80
N ASP A 79 -17.06 1.22 1.52
CA ASP A 79 -16.86 2.66 1.39
C ASP A 79 -15.69 3.12 2.26
N GLY A 80 -14.92 4.07 1.74
CA GLY A 80 -13.85 4.73 2.46
C GLY A 80 -13.66 6.14 1.92
N VAL A 81 -13.39 7.07 2.83
CA VAL A 81 -13.29 8.48 2.50
C VAL A 81 -12.02 9.10 3.07
N PHE A 82 -11.43 10.01 2.30
CA PHE A 82 -10.44 10.96 2.78
C PHE A 82 -11.15 12.21 3.32
N VAL A 83 -10.80 12.60 4.55
CA VAL A 83 -11.36 13.76 5.24
C VAL A 83 -10.28 14.84 5.31
N PRO A 84 -10.36 15.93 4.52
CA PRO A 84 -9.31 16.95 4.45
C PRO A 84 -8.98 17.62 5.80
N SER A 85 -9.97 17.74 6.69
CA SER A 85 -9.78 18.29 8.03
C SER A 85 -9.11 17.32 9.02
N SER A 86 -8.99 16.03 8.69
CA SER A 86 -8.24 15.06 9.49
C SER A 86 -6.75 15.16 9.18
N VAL A 87 -6.06 16.07 9.87
CA VAL A 87 -4.65 16.40 9.59
C VAL A 87 -3.71 15.70 10.56
N VAL A 88 -2.67 15.07 10.00
CA VAL A 88 -1.51 14.56 10.75
C VAL A 88 -0.24 15.17 10.17
N LEU A 89 0.70 15.50 11.07
CA LEU A 89 2.03 15.96 10.73
C LEU A 89 2.98 14.76 10.58
N HIS A 90 3.52 14.55 9.38
CA HIS A 90 4.49 13.48 9.12
C HIS A 90 5.90 14.06 9.03
N LYS A 91 6.72 13.72 10.03
CA LYS A 91 8.10 14.20 10.16
C LYS A 91 9.06 13.21 9.51
N THR A 92 9.37 13.45 8.24
CA THR A 92 10.38 12.69 7.50
C THR A 92 11.65 13.51 7.35
N ALA A 93 12.79 12.88 7.08
CA ALA A 93 14.08 13.59 7.03
C ALA A 93 14.22 14.50 5.80
N LYS A 94 13.60 14.14 4.66
CA LYS A 94 13.65 14.89 3.40
C LYS A 94 12.27 15.02 2.80
N PHE A 95 11.89 16.23 2.38
CA PHE A 95 10.68 16.47 1.59
C PHE A 95 10.86 15.81 0.22
N GLY A 96 10.61 14.51 0.15
CA GLY A 96 10.79 13.70 -1.04
C GLY A 96 9.47 13.07 -1.47
N SER A 97 9.30 12.92 -2.78
CA SER A 97 8.30 12.03 -3.35
C SER A 97 8.83 10.58 -3.36
N THR A 98 7.97 9.64 -3.78
CA THR A 98 8.33 8.25 -4.05
C THR A 98 9.45 8.09 -5.10
N ASP A 99 9.87 9.18 -5.76
CA ASP A 99 10.84 9.16 -6.86
C ASP A 99 12.30 9.37 -6.41
N ALA A 100 12.54 9.52 -5.11
CA ALA A 100 13.91 9.46 -4.57
C ALA A 100 14.52 8.08 -4.85
N ASP A 101 15.78 8.04 -5.28
CA ASP A 101 16.46 6.79 -5.63
C ASP A 101 16.37 5.77 -4.49
N PRO A 102 15.65 4.64 -4.68
CA PRO A 102 15.41 3.67 -3.62
C PRO A 102 16.65 2.84 -3.27
N GLY A 103 17.67 2.83 -4.14
CA GLY A 103 18.82 1.94 -4.03
C GLY A 103 18.40 0.46 -3.93
N PRO A 104 19.10 -0.36 -3.12
CA PRO A 104 18.80 -1.78 -2.95
C PRO A 104 17.37 -2.09 -2.45
N ARG A 105 16.70 -1.12 -1.80
CA ARG A 105 15.33 -1.29 -1.31
C ARG A 105 14.32 -1.48 -2.45
N PHE A 106 14.67 -1.11 -3.69
CA PHE A 106 13.82 -1.30 -4.85
C PHE A 106 13.34 -2.75 -5.04
N TYR A 107 14.12 -3.70 -4.53
CA TYR A 107 13.73 -5.10 -4.38
C TYR A 107 12.33 -5.27 -3.78
N TRP A 108 12.02 -4.57 -2.67
CA TRP A 108 10.75 -4.70 -1.98
C TRP A 108 9.59 -4.12 -2.79
N GLU A 109 9.79 -2.97 -3.46
CA GLU A 109 8.77 -2.40 -4.35
C GLU A 109 8.38 -3.39 -5.45
N VAL A 110 9.37 -4.00 -6.11
CA VAL A 110 9.11 -4.94 -7.22
C VAL A 110 8.47 -6.23 -6.71
N ARG A 111 9.08 -6.89 -5.71
CA ARG A 111 8.58 -8.14 -5.14
C ARG A 111 7.15 -8.00 -4.63
N ASN A 112 6.90 -6.97 -3.82
CA ASN A 112 5.61 -6.76 -3.17
C ASN A 112 4.51 -6.41 -4.17
N LYS A 113 4.84 -5.69 -5.26
CA LYS A 113 3.86 -5.44 -6.32
C LYS A 113 3.49 -6.71 -7.06
N VAL A 114 4.47 -7.58 -7.36
CA VAL A 114 4.19 -8.88 -7.99
C VAL A 114 3.29 -9.73 -7.08
N TRP A 115 3.60 -9.81 -5.78
CA TRP A 115 2.73 -10.46 -4.80
C TRP A 115 1.32 -9.88 -4.77
N MET A 116 1.20 -8.55 -4.77
CA MET A 116 -0.11 -7.89 -4.74
C MET A 116 -0.94 -8.21 -6.01
N LEU A 117 -0.31 -8.19 -7.18
CA LEU A 117 -0.99 -8.45 -8.45
C LEU A 117 -1.34 -9.94 -8.61
N ARG A 118 -0.51 -10.85 -8.07
CA ARG A 118 -0.65 -12.30 -8.25
C ARG A 118 -1.43 -12.98 -7.13
N ALA A 119 -1.03 -12.75 -5.88
CA ALA A 119 -1.51 -13.45 -4.69
C ALA A 119 -2.61 -12.68 -3.94
N SER A 120 -2.60 -11.34 -3.95
CA SER A 120 -3.65 -10.58 -3.26
C SER A 120 -4.97 -10.54 -4.05
N ARG A 121 -6.06 -10.57 -3.29
CA ARG A 121 -7.43 -10.35 -3.72
C ARG A 121 -7.86 -8.89 -3.52
N SER A 122 -6.95 -7.95 -3.26
CA SER A 122 -7.31 -6.56 -2.95
C SER A 122 -7.85 -5.79 -4.16
N LEU A 123 -7.36 -6.10 -5.36
CA LEU A 123 -7.70 -5.42 -6.62
C LEU A 123 -8.57 -6.27 -7.54
N ARG A 124 -9.49 -5.62 -8.26
CA ARG A 124 -10.22 -6.20 -9.40
C ARG A 124 -9.32 -6.32 -10.63
N PRO A 125 -9.66 -7.18 -11.62
CA PRO A 125 -8.82 -7.38 -12.81
C PRO A 125 -8.45 -6.08 -13.56
N ALA A 126 -9.41 -5.18 -13.79
CA ALA A 126 -9.15 -3.90 -14.43
C ALA A 126 -8.19 -3.00 -13.62
N GLU A 127 -8.30 -3.05 -12.29
CA GLU A 127 -7.40 -2.31 -11.40
C GLU A 127 -6.00 -2.89 -11.40
N LYS A 128 -5.87 -4.22 -11.51
CA LYS A 128 -4.57 -4.89 -11.69
C LYS A 128 -3.89 -4.43 -12.97
N LEU A 129 -4.62 -4.29 -14.07
CA LEU A 129 -4.08 -3.75 -15.33
C LEU A 129 -3.64 -2.28 -15.17
N LEU A 130 -4.51 -1.43 -14.59
CA LEU A 130 -4.23 -0.02 -14.39
C LEU A 130 -3.00 0.22 -13.50
N TYR A 131 -3.02 -0.36 -12.29
CA TYR A 131 -1.96 -0.17 -11.32
C TYR A 131 -0.69 -0.94 -11.68
N GLY A 132 -0.81 -2.10 -12.34
CA GLY A 132 0.32 -2.86 -12.88
C GLY A 132 1.05 -2.07 -13.96
N GLY A 133 0.33 -1.57 -14.98
CA GLY A 133 0.90 -0.73 -16.03
C GLY A 133 1.52 0.56 -15.48
N SER A 134 0.84 1.24 -14.56
CA SER A 134 1.38 2.43 -13.88
C SER A 134 2.66 2.12 -13.09
N SER A 135 2.74 0.95 -12.46
CA SER A 135 3.93 0.52 -11.71
C SER A 135 5.09 0.24 -12.65
N LEU A 136 4.88 -0.46 -13.76
CA LEU A 136 5.93 -0.73 -14.76
C LEU A 136 6.51 0.56 -15.33
N LEU A 137 5.66 1.53 -15.69
CA LEU A 137 6.11 2.85 -16.16
C LEU A 137 6.91 3.60 -15.10
N ARG A 138 6.48 3.54 -13.84
CA ARG A 138 7.21 4.15 -12.73
C ARG A 138 8.57 3.48 -12.54
N TRP A 139 8.62 2.15 -12.53
CA TRP A 139 9.86 1.39 -12.38
C TRP A 139 10.86 1.71 -13.48
N ALA A 140 10.41 1.77 -14.74
CA ALA A 140 11.26 2.17 -15.87
C ALA A 140 11.86 3.56 -15.66
N ARG A 141 11.06 4.53 -15.20
CA ARG A 141 11.53 5.88 -14.88
C ARG A 141 12.52 5.89 -13.71
N THR A 142 12.21 5.19 -12.62
CA THR A 142 13.09 5.09 -11.45
C THR A 142 14.46 4.52 -11.81
N VAL A 143 14.50 3.45 -12.62
CA VAL A 143 15.77 2.88 -13.11
C VAL A 143 16.50 3.86 -14.02
N ALA A 144 15.79 4.57 -14.91
CA ALA A 144 16.42 5.52 -15.82
C ALA A 144 17.02 6.75 -15.10
N SER A 145 16.36 7.23 -14.04
CA SER A 145 16.76 8.42 -13.27
C SER A 145 17.77 8.13 -12.15
N SER A 146 18.06 6.88 -11.86
CA SER A 146 18.98 6.49 -10.78
C SER A 146 20.44 6.77 -11.11
N SER A 147 21.20 7.15 -10.07
CA SER A 147 22.66 7.30 -10.16
C SER A 147 23.39 5.96 -10.20
N ASP A 148 22.77 4.88 -9.71
CA ASP A 148 23.30 3.51 -9.74
C ASP A 148 22.28 2.56 -10.37
N ARG A 149 22.22 2.62 -11.70
CA ARG A 149 21.27 1.83 -12.50
C ARG A 149 21.52 0.33 -12.39
N SER A 150 22.77 -0.10 -12.16
CA SER A 150 23.11 -1.51 -12.04
C SER A 150 22.50 -2.08 -10.77
N ALA A 151 22.71 -1.42 -9.63
CA ALA A 151 22.13 -1.88 -8.36
C ALA A 151 20.60 -1.93 -8.40
N LEU A 152 19.95 -0.95 -9.05
CA LEU A 152 18.49 -0.98 -9.21
C LEU A 152 18.01 -2.08 -10.13
N ARG A 153 18.71 -2.33 -11.25
CA ARG A 153 18.38 -3.43 -12.15
C ARG A 153 18.50 -4.76 -11.41
N ASP A 154 19.56 -4.98 -10.64
CA ASP A 154 19.78 -6.21 -9.89
C ASP A 154 18.70 -6.40 -8.82
N ALA A 155 18.37 -5.34 -8.08
CA ALA A 155 17.28 -5.33 -7.12
C ALA A 155 15.92 -5.63 -7.79
N ALA A 156 15.67 -5.07 -8.97
CA ALA A 156 14.44 -5.32 -9.73
C ALA A 156 14.35 -6.75 -10.25
N VAL A 157 15.43 -7.29 -10.81
CA VAL A 157 15.47 -8.68 -11.29
C VAL A 157 15.26 -9.65 -10.14
N LYS A 158 15.95 -9.46 -9.02
CA LYS A 158 15.77 -10.27 -7.81
C LYS A 158 14.35 -10.16 -7.27
N GLY A 159 13.81 -8.94 -7.18
CA GLY A 159 12.45 -8.69 -6.67
C GLY A 159 11.40 -9.34 -7.56
N TRP A 160 11.56 -9.25 -8.88
CA TRP A 160 10.69 -9.90 -9.84
C TRP A 160 10.71 -11.43 -9.68
N HIS A 161 11.92 -12.00 -9.69
CA HIS A 161 12.13 -13.42 -9.51
C HIS A 161 11.47 -13.96 -8.23
N ASP A 162 11.76 -13.32 -7.09
CA ASP A 162 11.21 -13.75 -5.80
C ASP A 162 9.70 -13.52 -5.73
N GLY A 163 9.20 -12.42 -6.30
CA GLY A 163 7.77 -12.12 -6.36
C GLY A 163 6.96 -13.21 -7.09
N TRP A 164 7.55 -13.84 -8.11
CA TRP A 164 6.92 -14.94 -8.84
C TRP A 164 7.11 -16.30 -8.18
N ARG A 165 8.25 -16.55 -7.54
CA ARG A 165 8.59 -17.86 -6.94
C ARG A 165 8.11 -18.04 -5.50
N THR A 166 7.84 -16.95 -4.81
CA THR A 166 7.42 -16.96 -3.40
C THR A 166 6.07 -16.26 -3.23
N ALA A 167 5.43 -16.46 -2.08
CA ALA A 167 4.26 -15.72 -1.66
C ALA A 167 4.46 -15.27 -0.19
N PRO A 168 3.75 -14.23 0.28
CA PRO A 168 3.79 -13.87 1.69
C PRO A 168 3.32 -15.05 2.55
N ARG A 169 4.05 -15.32 3.63
CA ARG A 169 3.64 -16.30 4.65
C ARG A 169 2.42 -15.79 5.44
N PRO A 170 1.65 -16.69 6.06
CA PRO A 170 0.68 -16.31 7.09
C PRO A 170 1.35 -15.47 8.18
N ASN A 171 0.66 -14.46 8.70
CA ASN A 171 1.26 -13.52 9.65
C ASN A 171 1.77 -14.22 10.93
N ALA A 172 1.04 -15.22 11.43
CA ALA A 172 1.47 -16.00 12.59
C ALA A 172 2.80 -16.75 12.36
N GLU A 173 3.07 -17.22 11.14
CA GLU A 173 4.34 -17.86 10.78
C GLU A 173 5.46 -16.82 10.62
N ALA A 174 5.15 -15.68 9.98
CA ALA A 174 6.10 -14.58 9.81
C ALA A 174 6.57 -13.99 11.14
N LEU A 175 5.73 -14.03 12.17
CA LEU A 175 5.99 -13.56 13.54
C LEU A 175 6.44 -14.69 14.49
N GLY A 176 6.97 -15.80 13.96
CA GLY A 176 7.37 -16.95 14.76
C GLY A 176 8.46 -16.66 15.81
N ASP A 177 9.20 -15.56 15.66
CA ASP A 177 10.15 -15.05 16.65
C ASP A 177 9.48 -14.39 17.87
N GLN A 178 8.16 -14.15 17.81
CA GLN A 178 7.34 -13.57 18.87
C GLN A 178 6.12 -14.46 19.18
N PRO A 179 6.30 -15.58 19.91
CA PRO A 179 5.26 -16.60 20.06
C PRO A 179 3.94 -16.10 20.64
N ALA A 180 3.99 -15.19 21.61
CA ALA A 180 2.79 -14.59 22.20
C ALA A 180 2.01 -13.75 21.18
N THR A 181 2.71 -12.92 20.40
CA THR A 181 2.11 -12.11 19.32
C THR A 181 1.57 -13.00 18.20
N ALA A 182 2.33 -14.02 17.79
CA ALA A 182 1.91 -14.98 16.77
C ALA A 182 0.63 -15.72 17.16
N ALA A 183 0.47 -16.11 18.44
CA ALA A 183 -0.73 -16.76 18.93
C ALA A 183 -1.97 -15.83 18.89
N LEU A 184 -1.81 -14.55 19.26
CA LEU A 184 -2.87 -13.55 19.18
C LEU A 184 -3.27 -13.25 17.74
N VAL A 185 -2.29 -13.12 16.85
CA VAL A 185 -2.53 -12.91 15.41
C VAL A 185 -3.23 -14.11 14.80
N ALA A 186 -2.79 -15.33 15.13
CA ALA A 186 -3.46 -16.55 14.71
C ALA A 186 -4.93 -16.57 15.18
N ASP A 187 -5.21 -16.16 16.42
CA ASP A 187 -6.59 -16.06 16.93
C ASP A 187 -7.45 -15.07 16.15
N LEU A 188 -6.91 -13.88 15.86
CA LEU A 188 -7.62 -12.87 15.09
C LEU A 188 -7.86 -13.28 13.63
N GLU A 189 -7.01 -14.13 13.07
CA GLU A 189 -7.09 -14.58 11.68
C GLU A 189 -7.81 -15.93 11.51
N ARG A 190 -8.07 -16.67 12.60
CA ARG A 190 -8.93 -17.87 12.60
C ARG A 190 -10.35 -17.48 12.16
N ARG A 191 -10.82 -18.09 11.08
CA ARG A 191 -12.19 -17.96 10.55
C ARG A 191 -12.92 -19.28 10.70
#